data_AF-A0A7Y2A1R3-F1
#
_entry.id   AF-A0A7Y2A1R3-F1
#
_cell.length_a   1.000
_cell.length_b   1.000
_cell.length_c   1.000
_cell.angle_alpha   90.00
_cell.angle_beta   90.00
_cell.angle_gamma   90.00
#
_symmetry.space_group_name_H-M   'P 1'
#
loop_
_entity.id
_entity.type
_entity.pdbx_description
1 polymer ?
#
loop_
_entity_poly.entity_id
_entity_poly.type
_entity_poly.pdbx_seq_one_letter_code
_entity_poly.pdbx_strand_id
1 'polypeptide(L)'
;MKTLFINRHAKSSWKNHSLRDFDRPLNKRGKINAPFMAERFAQNETIDFIISSPAERAKKTAMAFQEACAISEEQFRFEQDIYMASVSEILRIVNSIPDKYNSVMLFGHNPTFSELAWYFDHNFNDHLVTCARVKVEFDLDRWSLIGKNLGRVVDHDYPRKYKEMENL
;
A
#
# COMPACT_ATOMS: atom_id res chain seq x y z
N MET A 1 18.09 -1.79 9.05
CA MET A 1 17.39 -1.16 7.91
C MET A 1 15.92 -1.56 7.93
N LYS A 2 15.01 -0.63 7.66
CA LYS A 2 13.56 -0.88 7.51
C LYS A 2 13.09 -0.53 6.10
N THR A 3 12.12 -1.29 5.60
CA THR A 3 11.54 -1.10 4.27
C THR A 3 10.02 -0.99 4.38
N LEU A 4 9.46 0.13 3.94
CA LEU A 4 8.03 0.35 3.88
C LEU A 4 7.56 0.35 2.42
N PHE A 5 6.59 -0.50 2.11
CA PHE A 5 5.85 -0.44 0.87
C PHE A 5 4.54 0.30 1.09
N ILE A 6 4.28 1.36 0.32
CA ILE A 6 3.04 2.12 0.39
C ILE A 6 2.23 1.81 -0.87
N ASN A 7 1.11 1.08 -0.71
CA ASN A 7 0.29 0.60 -1.81
C ASN A 7 -1.10 1.25 -1.79
N ARG A 8 -1.42 2.02 -2.83
CA ARG A 8 -2.78 2.54 -2.99
C ARG A 8 -3.69 1.43 -3.52
N HIS A 9 -4.87 1.30 -2.94
CA HIS A 9 -5.87 0.33 -3.39
C HIS A 9 -6.10 0.33 -4.92
N ALA A 10 -6.44 -0.83 -5.48
CA ALA A 10 -6.80 -0.98 -6.88
C ALA A 10 -8.12 -0.30 -7.22
N LYS A 11 -8.41 -0.13 -8.52
CA LYS A 11 -9.51 0.72 -8.98
C LYS A 11 -10.87 0.23 -8.47
N SER A 12 -11.59 1.09 -7.76
CA SER A 12 -12.92 0.80 -7.19
C SER A 12 -14.06 1.10 -8.17
N SER A 13 -15.22 0.51 -7.89
CA SER A 13 -16.46 0.70 -8.63
C SER A 13 -17.28 1.86 -8.07
N TRP A 14 -17.98 2.58 -8.95
CA TRP A 14 -19.01 3.57 -8.60
C TRP A 14 -20.39 3.16 -9.11
N LYS A 15 -20.53 1.95 -9.68
CA LYS A 15 -21.75 1.52 -10.38
C LYS A 15 -22.98 1.43 -9.48
N ASN A 16 -22.79 1.14 -8.19
CA ASN A 16 -23.88 1.09 -7.24
C ASN A 16 -23.82 2.32 -6.34
N HIS A 17 -24.71 3.28 -6.58
CA HIS A 17 -24.80 4.52 -5.82
C HIS A 17 -25.42 4.34 -4.42
N SER A 18 -26.03 3.18 -4.12
CA SER A 18 -26.59 2.90 -2.80
C SER A 18 -25.56 2.38 -1.80
N LEU A 19 -24.32 2.07 -2.25
CA LEU A 19 -23.26 1.62 -1.36
C LEU A 19 -22.58 2.81 -0.68
N ARG A 20 -22.30 2.66 0.62
CA ARG A 20 -21.41 3.58 1.36
C ARG A 20 -20.03 3.54 0.72
N ASP A 21 -19.28 4.64 0.77
CA ASP A 21 -17.93 4.68 0.16
C ASP A 21 -17.03 3.54 0.66
N PHE A 22 -17.09 3.26 1.96
CA PHE A 22 -16.34 2.20 2.62
C PHE A 22 -16.57 0.81 1.99
N ASP A 23 -17.80 0.51 1.58
CA ASP A 23 -18.22 -0.80 1.05
C ASP A 23 -18.00 -0.94 -0.46
N ARG A 24 -17.44 0.09 -1.12
CA ARG A 24 -17.27 0.08 -2.58
C ARG A 24 -16.30 -1.01 -3.02
N PRO A 25 -16.72 -1.96 -3.87
CA PRO A 25 -15.87 -3.05 -4.32
C PRO A 25 -14.88 -2.58 -5.40
N LEU A 26 -13.92 -3.44 -5.73
CA LEU A 26 -13.09 -3.28 -6.93
C LEU A 26 -13.95 -3.35 -8.20
N ASN A 27 -13.60 -2.55 -9.21
CA ASN A 27 -14.20 -2.65 -10.54
C ASN A 27 -13.50 -3.73 -11.38
N LYS A 28 -13.93 -3.92 -12.65
CA LYS A 28 -13.34 -4.92 -13.55
C LYS A 28 -11.81 -4.75 -13.67
N ARG A 29 -11.33 -3.53 -13.92
CA ARG A 29 -9.90 -3.24 -13.98
C ARG A 29 -9.18 -3.49 -12.66
N GLY A 30 -9.77 -3.07 -11.53
CA GLY A 30 -9.19 -3.29 -10.21
C GLY A 30 -9.03 -4.77 -9.86
N LYS A 31 -9.99 -5.61 -10.26
CA LYS A 31 -9.94 -7.07 -10.10
C LYS A 31 -8.86 -7.75 -10.95
N ILE A 32 -8.37 -7.11 -12.00
CA ILE A 32 -7.26 -7.61 -12.83
C ILE A 32 -5.93 -7.02 -12.33
N ASN A 33 -5.90 -5.72 -12.06
CA ASN A 33 -4.69 -5.02 -11.61
C ASN A 33 -4.16 -5.53 -10.27
N ALA A 34 -5.03 -5.80 -9.30
CA ALA A 34 -4.60 -6.24 -7.97
C ALA A 34 -3.79 -7.56 -8.02
N PRO A 35 -4.31 -8.67 -8.58
CA PRO A 35 -3.55 -9.93 -8.66
C PRO A 35 -2.32 -9.81 -9.56
N PHE A 36 -2.41 -9.12 -10.70
CA PHE A 36 -1.25 -8.92 -11.58
C PHE A 36 -0.09 -8.22 -10.87
N MET A 37 -0.37 -7.11 -10.16
CA MET A 37 0.67 -6.39 -9.42
C MET A 37 1.18 -7.19 -8.22
N ALA A 38 0.32 -8.01 -7.60
CA ALA A 38 0.69 -8.89 -6.49
C ALA A 38 1.67 -10.00 -6.91
N GLU A 39 1.37 -10.71 -8.00
CA GLU A 39 2.25 -11.76 -8.54
C GLU A 39 3.61 -11.19 -8.95
N ARG A 40 3.61 -10.04 -9.61
CA ARG A 40 4.85 -9.34 -9.99
C ARG A 40 5.68 -8.92 -8.79
N PHE A 41 5.02 -8.44 -7.74
CA PHE A 41 5.69 -8.10 -6.49
C PHE A 41 6.35 -9.34 -5.87
N ALA A 42 5.61 -10.45 -5.77
CA ALA A 42 6.10 -11.69 -5.16
C ALA A 42 7.29 -12.34 -5.92
N GLN A 43 7.47 -12.04 -7.21
CA GLN A 43 8.61 -12.51 -7.99
C GLN A 43 9.93 -11.81 -7.66
N ASN A 44 9.88 -10.58 -7.13
CA ASN A 44 11.05 -9.70 -7.01
C ASN A 44 11.31 -9.25 -5.57
N GLU A 45 10.34 -9.39 -4.67
CA GLU A 45 10.37 -8.83 -3.33
C GLU A 45 9.81 -9.82 -2.32
N THR A 46 10.27 -9.71 -1.09
CA THR A 46 9.70 -10.40 0.08
C THR A 46 9.13 -9.36 1.05
N ILE A 47 8.14 -9.78 1.84
CA ILE A 47 7.54 -8.95 2.89
C ILE A 47 7.32 -9.76 4.16
N ASP A 48 7.44 -9.10 5.32
CA ASP A 48 7.24 -9.75 6.61
C ASP A 48 5.82 -9.53 7.16
N PHE A 49 5.19 -8.40 6.80
CA PHE A 49 3.92 -7.98 7.40
C PHE A 49 3.07 -7.11 6.45
N ILE A 50 1.74 -7.30 6.49
CA ILE A 50 0.78 -6.46 5.78
C ILE A 50 -0.13 -5.73 6.78
N ILE A 51 -0.35 -4.44 6.55
CA ILE A 51 -1.37 -3.66 7.25
C ILE A 51 -2.29 -3.03 6.21
N SER A 52 -3.60 -3.24 6.32
CA SER A 52 -4.57 -2.78 5.34
C SER A 52 -5.72 -2.00 5.96
N SER A 53 -6.18 -0.95 5.27
CA SER A 53 -7.48 -0.37 5.53
C SER A 53 -8.58 -1.43 5.34
N PRO A 54 -9.58 -1.49 6.24
CA PRO A 54 -10.67 -2.46 6.13
C PRO A 54 -11.70 -2.12 5.06
N ALA A 55 -11.61 -0.94 4.42
CA ALA A 55 -12.49 -0.57 3.30
C ALA A 55 -12.37 -1.60 2.16
N GLU A 56 -13.50 -1.99 1.57
CA GLU A 56 -13.59 -3.20 0.74
C GLU A 56 -12.59 -3.22 -0.42
N ARG A 57 -12.38 -2.07 -1.08
CA ARG A 57 -11.37 -1.91 -2.15
C ARG A 57 -9.93 -2.12 -1.68
N ALA A 58 -9.57 -1.62 -0.49
CA ALA A 58 -8.21 -1.76 0.07
C ALA A 58 -8.01 -3.19 0.57
N LYS A 59 -8.99 -3.73 1.30
CA LYS A 59 -9.06 -5.12 1.73
C LYS A 59 -8.84 -6.09 0.57
N LYS A 60 -9.64 -6.01 -0.50
CA LYS A 60 -9.52 -6.91 -1.66
C LYS A 60 -8.19 -6.75 -2.40
N THR A 61 -7.62 -5.55 -2.42
CA THR A 61 -6.27 -5.34 -2.98
C THR A 61 -5.23 -6.04 -2.11
N ALA A 62 -5.26 -5.83 -0.79
CA ALA A 62 -4.32 -6.43 0.15
C ALA A 62 -4.38 -7.96 0.17
N MET A 63 -5.58 -8.55 0.08
CA MET A 63 -5.74 -10.00 0.04
C MET A 63 -5.07 -10.64 -1.20
N ALA A 64 -5.07 -9.97 -2.35
CA ALA A 64 -4.35 -10.46 -3.53
C ALA A 64 -2.83 -10.52 -3.29
N PHE A 65 -2.26 -9.54 -2.58
CA PHE A 65 -0.86 -9.55 -2.18
C PHE A 65 -0.58 -10.55 -1.07
N GLN A 66 -1.49 -10.70 -0.12
CA GLN A 66 -1.38 -11.72 0.93
C GLN A 66 -1.27 -13.12 0.31
N GLU A 67 -2.13 -13.44 -0.65
CA GLU A 67 -2.12 -14.72 -1.37
C GLU A 67 -0.83 -14.91 -2.18
N ALA A 68 -0.48 -13.93 -3.03
CA ALA A 68 0.71 -14.04 -3.90
C ALA A 68 2.02 -14.13 -3.12
N CYS A 69 2.12 -13.46 -1.97
CA CYS A 69 3.32 -13.48 -1.11
C CYS A 69 3.29 -14.59 -0.04
N ALA A 70 2.26 -15.44 -0.02
CA ALA A 70 2.08 -16.49 0.99
C ALA A 70 2.14 -15.97 2.44
N ILE A 71 1.53 -14.81 2.71
CA ILE A 71 1.51 -14.18 4.03
C ILE A 71 0.43 -14.80 4.91
N SER A 72 0.84 -15.33 6.06
CA SER A 72 -0.06 -15.92 7.04
C SER A 72 -1.01 -14.89 7.67
N GLU A 73 -2.10 -15.36 8.28
CA GLU A 73 -3.04 -14.48 8.99
C GLU A 73 -2.38 -13.74 10.17
N GLU A 74 -1.42 -14.35 10.85
CA GLU A 74 -0.65 -13.72 11.95
C GLU A 74 0.24 -12.57 11.45
N GLN A 75 0.56 -12.56 10.15
CA GLN A 75 1.37 -11.55 9.48
C GLN A 75 0.52 -10.54 8.69
N PHE A 76 -0.79 -10.53 8.91
CA PHE A 76 -1.73 -9.64 8.25
C PHE A 76 -2.62 -8.94 9.30
N ARG A 77 -2.77 -7.63 9.19
CA ARG A 77 -3.62 -6.85 10.09
C ARG A 77 -4.50 -5.85 9.35
N PHE A 78 -5.78 -5.78 9.73
CA PHE A 78 -6.61 -4.64 9.38
C PHE A 78 -6.43 -3.51 10.39
N GLU A 79 -6.26 -2.29 9.88
CA GLU A 79 -6.13 -1.08 10.70
C GLU A 79 -7.22 -0.08 10.32
N GLN A 80 -8.14 0.18 11.26
CA GLN A 80 -9.33 1.01 11.03
C GLN A 80 -8.93 2.44 10.68
N ASP A 81 -7.91 2.94 11.39
CA ASP A 81 -7.44 4.31 11.31
C ASP A 81 -6.80 4.66 9.97
N ILE A 82 -6.55 3.70 9.07
CA ILE A 82 -6.07 4.00 7.71
C ILE A 82 -7.18 4.62 6.83
N TYR A 83 -8.45 4.31 7.09
CA TYR A 83 -9.54 4.90 6.30
C TYR A 83 -9.75 6.37 6.67
N MET A 84 -9.55 7.28 5.70
CA MET A 84 -9.63 8.73 5.87
C MET A 84 -8.56 9.34 6.81
N ALA A 85 -7.47 8.63 7.07
CA ALA A 85 -6.37 9.15 7.88
C ALA A 85 -5.62 10.32 7.22
N SER A 86 -5.08 11.18 8.05
CA SER A 86 -4.01 12.13 7.75
C SER A 86 -2.63 11.45 7.68
N VAL A 87 -1.63 12.14 7.13
CA VAL A 87 -0.22 11.66 7.12
C VAL A 87 0.28 11.39 8.54
N SER A 88 -0.04 12.25 9.51
CA SER A 88 0.33 12.06 10.92
C SER A 88 -0.30 10.82 11.55
N GLU A 89 -1.53 10.47 11.17
CA GLU A 89 -2.17 9.24 11.63
C GLU A 89 -1.51 7.99 11.05
N ILE A 90 -1.21 7.98 9.75
CA ILE A 90 -0.47 6.87 9.15
C ILE A 90 0.94 6.76 9.74
N LEU A 91 1.62 7.88 10.01
CA LEU A 91 2.94 7.88 10.64
C LEU A 91 2.90 7.23 12.04
N ARG A 92 1.88 7.51 12.85
CA ARG A 92 1.70 6.84 14.16
C ARG A 92 1.56 5.33 14.01
N ILE A 93 0.79 4.88 13.01
CA ILE A 93 0.65 3.46 12.71
C ILE A 93 2.02 2.87 12.33
N VAL A 94 2.77 3.53 11.43
CA VAL A 94 4.13 3.11 11.03
C VAL A 94 5.04 3.02 12.25
N ASN A 95 5.07 4.05 13.11
CA ASN A 95 5.94 4.09 14.29
C ASN A 95 5.58 3.05 15.36
N SER A 96 4.36 2.50 15.33
CA SER A 96 3.92 1.43 16.25
C SER A 96 4.22 0.01 15.77
N ILE A 97 4.77 -0.16 14.56
CA ILE A 97 5.07 -1.48 14.02
C ILE A 97 6.14 -2.17 14.89
N PRO A 98 5.96 -3.45 15.25
CA PRO A 98 6.98 -4.20 15.96
C PRO A 98 8.31 -4.28 15.20
N ASP A 99 9.42 -3.97 15.88
CA ASP A 99 10.78 -3.96 15.30
C ASP A 99 11.25 -5.32 14.78
N LYS A 100 10.55 -6.43 15.10
CA LYS A 100 10.80 -7.76 14.51
C LYS A 100 10.53 -7.83 13.00
N TYR A 101 9.68 -6.95 12.47
CA TYR A 101 9.41 -6.88 11.03
C TYR A 101 10.40 -5.90 10.38
N ASN A 102 11.03 -6.30 9.29
CA ASN A 102 11.97 -5.46 8.54
C ASN A 102 11.31 -4.86 7.30
N SER A 103 10.31 -5.55 6.74
CA SER A 103 9.58 -5.15 5.55
C SER A 103 8.07 -5.20 5.76
N VAL A 104 7.40 -4.07 5.57
CA VAL A 104 5.95 -3.94 5.83
C VAL A 104 5.28 -3.31 4.62
N MET A 105 4.11 -3.82 4.23
CA MET A 105 3.29 -3.21 3.19
C MET A 105 1.99 -2.62 3.76
N LEU A 106 1.76 -1.34 3.50
CA LEU A 106 0.52 -0.63 3.82
C LEU A 106 -0.41 -0.63 2.60
N PHE A 107 -1.71 -0.85 2.85
CA PHE A 107 -2.76 -0.68 1.84
C PHE A 107 -3.78 0.37 2.27
N GLY A 108 -3.98 1.39 1.45
CA GLY A 108 -4.84 2.50 1.80
C GLY A 108 -5.16 3.42 0.64
N HIS A 109 -5.32 4.71 0.95
CA HIS A 109 -6.06 5.65 0.13
C HIS A 109 -5.25 6.92 -0.16
N ASN A 110 -5.53 7.52 -1.32
CA ASN A 110 -5.11 8.88 -1.62
C ASN A 110 -6.13 9.88 -1.06
N PRO A 111 -5.70 11.12 -0.77
CA PRO A 111 -4.38 11.70 -1.09
C PRO A 111 -3.25 11.27 -0.15
N THR A 112 -3.60 10.82 1.07
CA THR A 112 -2.67 10.54 2.18
C THR A 112 -1.49 9.66 1.81
N PHE A 113 -1.69 8.60 1.01
CA PHE A 113 -0.59 7.69 0.66
C PHE A 113 0.44 8.32 -0.28
N SER A 114 0.03 9.23 -1.17
CA SER A 114 0.99 9.99 -1.98
C SER A 114 1.74 10.99 -1.10
N GLU A 115 1.01 11.72 -0.26
CA GLU A 115 1.59 12.71 0.67
C GLU A 115 2.54 12.07 1.68
N LEU A 116 2.26 10.85 2.13
CA LEU A 116 3.13 10.08 3.00
C LEU A 116 4.46 9.72 2.32
N ALA A 117 4.43 9.35 1.04
CA ALA A 117 5.65 9.09 0.29
C ALA A 117 6.49 10.37 0.15
N TRP A 118 5.87 11.51 -0.16
CA TRP A 118 6.53 12.83 -0.21
C TRP A 118 7.08 13.26 1.17
N TYR A 119 6.37 12.91 2.23
CA TYR A 119 6.78 13.18 3.60
C TYR A 119 8.06 12.43 3.97
N PHE A 120 8.23 11.19 3.49
CA PHE A 120 9.42 10.40 3.74
C PHE A 120 10.61 10.78 2.87
N ASP A 121 10.38 11.20 1.63
CA ASP A 121 11.42 11.60 0.68
C ASP A 121 10.99 12.84 -0.11
N HIS A 122 11.65 13.98 0.11
CA HIS A 122 11.33 15.24 -0.58
C HIS A 122 11.64 15.22 -2.09
N ASN A 123 12.43 14.25 -2.57
CA ASN A 123 12.74 14.11 -3.98
C ASN A 123 11.66 13.34 -4.75
N PHE A 124 10.74 12.68 -4.04
CA PHE A 124 9.61 12.00 -4.64
C PHE A 124 8.38 12.91 -4.61
N ASN A 125 7.77 13.17 -5.77
CA ASN A 125 6.61 14.05 -5.91
C ASN A 125 5.49 13.47 -6.80
N ASP A 126 5.57 12.18 -7.17
CA ASP A 126 4.53 11.53 -7.95
C ASP A 126 3.29 11.23 -7.09
N HIS A 127 2.13 11.28 -7.73
CA HIS A 127 0.89 10.76 -7.15
C HIS A 127 0.75 9.26 -7.41
N LEU A 128 0.39 8.50 -6.38
CA LEU A 128 0.09 7.08 -6.52
C LEU A 128 -1.23 6.88 -7.28
N VAL A 129 -1.16 6.36 -8.50
CA VAL A 129 -2.36 5.89 -9.22
C VAL A 129 -2.94 4.63 -8.56
N THR A 130 -4.15 4.22 -8.94
CA THR A 130 -4.76 3.02 -8.33
C THR A 130 -3.90 1.78 -8.56
N CYS A 131 -3.66 1.00 -7.50
CA CYS A 131 -2.75 -0.14 -7.47
C CYS A 131 -1.26 0.20 -7.66
N ALA A 132 -0.87 1.47 -7.51
CA ALA A 132 0.53 1.85 -7.45
C ALA A 132 1.14 1.53 -6.08
N ARG A 133 2.39 1.09 -6.09
CA ARG A 133 3.24 0.82 -4.93
C ARG A 133 4.49 1.70 -5.02
N VAL A 134 4.90 2.29 -3.91
CA VAL A 134 6.29 2.77 -3.74
C VAL A 134 7.01 1.96 -2.68
N LYS A 135 8.31 1.74 -2.89
CA LYS A 135 9.24 1.15 -1.92
C LYS A 135 10.05 2.28 -1.31
N VAL A 136 9.97 2.42 0.00
CA VAL A 136 10.72 3.40 0.79
C VAL A 136 11.69 2.64 1.69
N GLU A 137 12.97 2.95 1.59
CA GLU A 137 14.02 2.40 2.46
C GLU A 137 14.42 3.42 3.51
N PHE A 138 14.60 2.96 4.75
CA PHE A 138 15.07 3.75 5.88
C PHE A 138 16.34 3.13 6.44
N ASP A 139 17.40 3.94 6.54
CA ASP A 139 18.65 3.56 7.24
C ASP A 139 18.48 3.69 8.76
N LEU A 140 17.47 2.99 9.27
CA LEU A 140 17.06 2.94 10.66
C LEU A 140 16.72 1.48 11.00
N ASP A 141 16.92 1.10 12.26
CA ASP A 141 16.60 -0.25 12.76
C ASP A 141 15.31 -0.31 13.57
N ARG A 142 14.65 0.84 13.78
CA ARG A 142 13.43 0.94 14.59
C ARG A 142 12.36 1.73 13.87
N TRP A 143 11.16 1.17 13.83
CA TRP A 143 10.01 1.83 13.19
C TRP A 143 9.64 3.13 13.89
N SER A 144 9.83 3.22 15.20
CA SER A 144 9.53 4.40 16.01
C SER A 144 10.42 5.62 15.71
N LEU A 145 11.53 5.43 15.00
CA LEU A 145 12.43 6.52 14.60
C LEU A 145 12.10 7.08 13.21
N ILE A 146 11.22 6.42 12.46
CA ILE A 146 10.82 6.88 11.12
C ILE A 146 10.08 8.21 11.23
N GLY A 147 10.48 9.16 10.38
CA GLY A 147 9.97 10.53 10.41
C GLY A 147 10.16 11.22 9.07
N LYS A 148 9.94 12.53 9.07
CA LYS A 148 10.00 13.35 7.86
C LYS A 148 11.39 13.29 7.24
N ASN A 149 11.45 13.06 5.93
CA ASN A 149 12.68 13.09 5.15
C ASN A 149 13.78 12.13 5.62
N LEU A 150 13.41 11.02 6.29
CA LEU A 150 14.34 9.98 6.74
C LEU A 150 14.29 8.73 5.86
N GLY A 151 13.43 8.71 4.84
CA GLY A 151 13.31 7.62 3.89
C GLY A 151 13.85 8.01 2.53
N ARG A 152 14.12 7.00 1.70
CA ARG A 152 14.42 7.17 0.28
C ARG A 152 13.49 6.31 -0.54
N VAL A 153 12.78 6.90 -1.49
CA VAL A 153 11.99 6.14 -2.46
C VAL A 153 12.95 5.52 -3.47
N VAL A 154 13.01 4.19 -3.50
CA VAL A 154 13.94 3.45 -4.39
C VAL A 154 13.24 2.73 -5.53
N ASP A 155 11.92 2.56 -5.43
CA ASP A 155 11.09 2.04 -6.52
C ASP A 155 9.67 2.63 -6.47
N HIS A 156 9.08 2.82 -7.65
CA HIS A 156 7.67 3.18 -7.85
C HIS A 156 7.12 2.30 -8.97
N ASP A 157 6.20 1.38 -8.67
CA ASP A 157 5.61 0.47 -9.65
C ASP A 157 4.08 0.61 -9.72
N TYR A 158 3.51 0.49 -10.91
CA TYR A 158 2.08 0.65 -11.13
C TYR A 158 1.62 -0.03 -12.44
N PRO A 159 0.34 -0.40 -12.56
CA PRO A 159 -0.16 -1.21 -13.68
C PRO A 159 0.19 -0.65 -15.07
N ARG A 160 0.04 0.67 -15.29
CA ARG A 160 0.29 1.29 -16.60
C ARG A 160 1.75 1.27 -17.07
N LYS A 161 2.71 0.79 -16.26
CA LYS A 161 4.08 0.51 -16.73
C LYS A 161 4.14 -0.71 -17.65
N TYR A 162 3.08 -1.53 -17.69
CA TYR A 162 3.06 -2.80 -18.39
C TYR A 162 2.08 -2.74 -19.57
N LYS A 163 2.57 -3.12 -20.76
CA LYS A 163 1.79 -3.08 -22.02
C LYS A 163 0.49 -3.87 -21.93
N GLU A 164 0.51 -5.02 -21.27
CA GLU A 164 -0.66 -5.89 -21.04
C GLU A 164 -1.77 -5.19 -20.23
N MET A 165 -1.42 -4.13 -19.49
CA MET A 165 -2.31 -3.40 -18.58
C MET A 165 -2.69 -2.00 -19.10
N GLU A 166 -2.17 -1.61 -20.27
CA GLU A 166 -2.35 -0.27 -20.85
C GLU A 166 -3.79 -0.02 -21.31
N ASN A 167 -4.44 -1.06 -21.83
CA ASN A 167 -5.78 -1.01 -22.46
C ASN A 167 -6.94 -1.53 -21.58
N LEU A 168 -6.67 -1.85 -20.31
CA LEU A 168 -7.68 -2.30 -19.33
C LEU A 168 -8.29 -1.14 -18.54
#